data_AF-A0A379WDU6-F1
#
_entry.id   AF-A0A379WDU6-F1
#
_cell.length_a   1.000
_cell.length_b   1.000
_cell.length_c   1.000
_cell.angle_alpha   90.00
_cell.angle_beta   90.00
_cell.angle_gamma   90.00
#
_symmetry.space_group_name_H-M   'P 1'
#
loop_
_entity.id
_entity.type
_entity.pdbx_description
1 polymer ?
#
loop_
_entity_poly.entity_id
_entity_poly.type
_entity_poly.pdbx_seq_one_letter_code
_entity_poly.pdbx_strand_id
1 'polypeptide(L)'
;MILGAICTRRCPFCDVAHGRPVAPDAEEPQKLAQTIADMALRYVVITSVDRDDLRDGGAQHFADCITAIRAKSPEIKIETLVPDFRGRMDRALDILNATPPDVFNHNLENVPRIYRQVRPGADYNWSLKLLERFKEAHPEIPTKSGLMVA
;
A
#
# COMPACT_ATOMS: atom_id res chain seq x y z
N MET A 1 -7.63 5.47 -3.86
CA MET A 1 -6.45 4.89 -4.52
C MET A 1 -5.50 6.04 -4.78
N ILE A 2 -4.27 5.95 -4.26
CA ILE A 2 -3.22 6.98 -4.39
C ILE A 2 -2.20 6.59 -5.46
N LEU A 3 -1.30 7.51 -5.82
CA LEU A 3 -0.23 7.34 -6.82
C LEU A 3 -0.73 7.15 -8.26
N GLY A 4 -1.96 7.61 -8.53
CA GLY A 4 -2.60 7.58 -9.84
C GLY A 4 -3.32 6.26 -10.16
N ALA A 5 -3.63 6.08 -11.44
CA ALA A 5 -4.43 4.96 -11.96
C ALA A 5 -3.68 4.06 -12.96
N ILE A 6 -2.38 4.29 -13.16
CA ILE A 6 -1.53 3.51 -14.07
C ILE A 6 -0.48 2.78 -13.24
N CYS A 7 -0.52 1.46 -13.27
CA CYS A 7 0.38 0.57 -12.56
C CYS A 7 1.63 0.22 -13.40
N THR A 8 2.80 0.10 -12.77
CA THR A 8 4.01 -0.41 -13.45
C THR A 8 3.97 -1.92 -13.70
N ARG A 9 2.96 -2.62 -13.14
CA ARG A 9 2.80 -4.07 -13.24
C ARG A 9 1.46 -4.44 -13.87
N ARG A 10 1.37 -5.69 -14.32
CA ARG A 10 0.21 -6.26 -15.01
C ARG A 10 -0.17 -7.60 -14.36
N CYS A 11 -0.89 -7.53 -13.25
CA CYS A 11 -1.51 -8.71 -12.64
C CYS A 11 -2.77 -9.06 -13.44
N PRO A 12 -2.92 -10.28 -14.01
CA PRO A 12 -4.04 -10.60 -14.90
C PRO A 12 -5.44 -10.47 -14.29
N PHE A 13 -5.57 -10.52 -12.96
CA PHE A 13 -6.84 -10.36 -12.26
C PHE A 13 -7.20 -8.89 -11.97
N CYS A 14 -6.26 -7.96 -12.15
CA CYS A 14 -6.40 -6.59 -11.68
C CYS A 14 -6.98 -5.70 -12.79
N ASP A 15 -8.00 -4.92 -12.46
CA ASP A 15 -8.69 -4.01 -13.39
C ASP A 15 -7.98 -2.65 -13.55
N VAL A 16 -6.85 -2.45 -12.86
CA VAL A 16 -6.07 -1.22 -12.96
C VAL A 16 -5.28 -1.20 -14.27
N ALA A 17 -5.32 -0.08 -14.99
CA ALA A 17 -4.54 0.12 -16.21
C ALA A 17 -3.04 -0.03 -15.94
N HIS A 18 -2.31 -0.60 -16.89
CA HIS A 18 -0.85 -0.76 -16.80
C HIS A 18 -0.13 0.09 -17.83
N GLY A 19 1.06 0.60 -17.49
CA GLY A 19 1.84 1.42 -18.40
C GLY A 19 2.91 2.22 -17.69
N ARG A 20 3.32 3.33 -18.31
CA ARG A 20 4.23 4.30 -17.68
C ARG A 20 3.41 5.29 -16.84
N PRO A 21 3.56 5.30 -15.51
CA PRO A 21 2.84 6.25 -14.67
C PRO A 21 3.32 7.68 -14.91
N VAL A 22 2.47 8.64 -14.53
CA VAL A 22 2.86 10.05 -14.42
C VAL A 22 3.55 10.32 -13.07
N ALA A 23 4.15 11.49 -12.93
CA ALA A 23 4.67 11.93 -11.64
C ALA A 23 3.54 11.95 -10.58
N PRO A 24 3.78 11.49 -9.35
CA PRO A 24 2.82 11.64 -8.26
C PRO A 24 2.42 13.12 -8.08
N ASP A 25 1.14 13.38 -7.83
CA ASP A 25 0.68 14.72 -7.46
C ASP A 25 1.14 15.00 -6.02
N ALA A 26 1.94 16.07 -5.85
CA ALA A 26 2.45 16.46 -4.53
C ALA A 26 1.34 16.93 -3.57
N GLU A 27 0.17 17.32 -4.08
CA GLU A 27 -0.98 17.72 -3.28
C GLU A 27 -1.96 16.58 -2.99
N GLU A 28 -1.73 15.37 -3.55
CA GLU A 28 -2.60 14.21 -3.36
C GLU A 28 -2.85 13.89 -1.86
N PRO A 29 -1.84 13.91 -0.96
CA PRO A 29 -2.05 13.69 0.47
C PRO A 29 -3.03 14.68 1.11
N GLN A 30 -2.91 15.97 0.78
CA GLN A 30 -3.74 17.04 1.36
C GLN A 30 -5.16 17.00 0.80
N LYS A 31 -5.30 16.76 -0.52
CA LYS A 31 -6.61 16.60 -1.18
C LYS A 31 -7.35 15.38 -0.65
N LEU A 32 -6.64 14.26 -0.46
CA LEU A 32 -7.18 13.04 0.12
C LEU A 32 -7.66 13.28 1.56
N ALA A 33 -6.82 13.90 2.40
CA ALA A 33 -7.16 14.20 3.78
C ALA A 33 -8.36 15.16 3.90
N GLN A 34 -8.45 16.17 3.03
CA GLN A 34 -9.59 17.07 2.98
C GLN A 34 -10.88 16.30 2.63
N THR A 35 -10.83 15.47 1.58
CA THR A 35 -11.99 14.68 1.15
C THR A 35 -12.48 13.74 2.26
N ILE A 36 -11.55 13.08 2.96
CA ILE A 36 -11.87 12.18 4.08
C ILE A 36 -12.53 12.93 5.24
N ALA A 37 -12.03 14.14 5.56
CA ALA A 37 -12.61 14.99 6.60
C ALA A 37 -14.02 15.48 6.22
N ASP A 38 -14.22 15.89 4.97
CA ASP A 38 -15.53 16.34 4.46
C ASP A 38 -16.57 15.22 4.50
N MET A 39 -16.15 13.98 4.25
CA MET A 39 -17.00 12.79 4.34
C MET A 39 -17.24 12.31 5.79
N ALA A 40 -16.56 12.88 6.78
CA ALA A 40 -16.62 12.49 8.20
C ALA A 40 -16.44 10.97 8.42
N LEU A 41 -15.49 10.36 7.70
CA LEU A 41 -15.20 8.93 7.82
C LEU A 41 -14.56 8.59 9.16
N ARG A 42 -14.95 7.46 9.74
CA ARG A 42 -14.33 6.91 10.96
C ARG A 42 -13.22 5.88 10.67
N TYR A 43 -13.24 5.31 9.47
CA TYR A 43 -12.27 4.32 9.02
C TYR A 43 -12.00 4.53 7.53
N VAL A 44 -10.73 4.48 7.12
CA VAL A 44 -10.34 4.59 5.72
C VAL A 44 -9.31 3.52 5.36
N VAL A 45 -9.46 2.95 4.16
CA VAL A 45 -8.45 2.09 3.55
C VAL A 45 -7.75 2.89 2.45
N ILE A 46 -6.42 2.97 2.53
CA ILE A 46 -5.58 3.61 1.52
C ILE A 46 -4.83 2.51 0.77
N THR A 47 -4.88 2.54 -0.55
CA THR A 47 -4.18 1.60 -1.42
C THR A 47 -3.59 2.34 -2.61
N SER A 48 -2.59 1.76 -3.27
CA SER A 48 -1.92 2.36 -4.42
C SER A 48 -1.74 1.35 -5.56
N VAL A 49 -1.43 1.88 -6.73
CA VAL A 49 -0.80 1.10 -7.81
C VAL A 49 0.65 0.75 -7.45
N ASP A 50 1.25 -0.23 -8.13
CA ASP A 50 2.69 -0.45 -8.04
C ASP A 50 3.45 0.68 -8.75
N ARG A 51 4.47 1.22 -8.06
CA ARG A 51 5.33 2.31 -8.53
C ARG A 51 6.80 1.92 -8.53
N ASP A 52 7.14 0.90 -9.31
CA ASP A 52 8.52 0.40 -9.42
C ASP A 52 9.50 1.47 -9.95
N ASP A 53 8.98 2.50 -10.61
CA ASP A 53 9.71 3.67 -11.09
C ASP A 53 10.21 4.59 -9.98
N LEU A 54 9.60 4.54 -8.79
CA LEU A 54 10.00 5.33 -7.62
C LEU A 54 11.05 4.59 -6.78
N ARG A 55 11.99 5.33 -6.19
CA ARG A 55 13.12 4.75 -5.43
C ARG A 55 12.69 3.98 -4.18
N ASP A 56 11.56 4.33 -3.61
CA ASP A 56 10.93 3.78 -2.41
C ASP A 56 9.65 3.00 -2.71
N GLY A 57 9.31 2.82 -4.00
CA GLY A 57 8.07 2.16 -4.42
C GLY A 57 6.79 2.91 -4.01
N GLY A 58 6.89 4.20 -3.67
CA GLY A 58 5.75 5.02 -3.22
C GLY A 58 5.50 5.01 -1.71
N ALA A 59 6.36 4.37 -0.91
CA ALA A 59 6.21 4.30 0.55
C ALA A 59 6.13 5.68 1.22
N GLN A 60 6.93 6.66 0.78
CA GLN A 60 6.86 8.02 1.32
C GLN A 60 5.47 8.63 1.10
N HIS A 61 4.87 8.37 -0.05
CA HIS A 61 3.55 8.92 -0.36
C HIS A 61 2.45 8.35 0.54
N PHE A 62 2.55 7.05 0.93
CA PHE A 62 1.68 6.48 1.96
C PHE A 62 1.87 7.19 3.30
N ALA A 63 3.10 7.40 3.75
CA ALA A 63 3.41 8.09 5.00
C ALA A 63 2.88 9.54 5.00
N ASP A 64 3.05 10.24 3.89
CA ASP A 64 2.55 11.62 3.71
C ASP A 64 1.01 11.65 3.79
N CYS A 65 0.33 10.68 3.16
CA CYS A 65 -1.13 10.54 3.25
C CYS A 65 -1.60 10.27 4.68
N ILE A 66 -0.96 9.32 5.39
CA ILE A 66 -1.30 8.99 6.78
C ILE A 66 -1.16 10.24 7.66
N THR A 67 -0.06 10.97 7.50
CA THR A 67 0.21 12.20 8.26
C THR A 67 -0.84 13.28 7.99
N ALA A 68 -1.14 13.54 6.70
CA ALA A 68 -2.13 14.53 6.31
C ALA A 68 -3.53 14.19 6.83
N ILE A 69 -3.92 12.91 6.76
CA ILE A 69 -5.21 12.42 7.24
C ILE A 69 -5.31 12.61 8.76
N ARG A 70 -4.31 12.17 9.53
CA ARG A 70 -4.31 12.34 10.99
C ARG A 70 -4.34 13.81 11.42
N ALA A 71 -3.72 14.70 10.66
CA ALA A 71 -3.75 16.14 10.94
C ALA A 71 -5.15 16.74 10.82
N LYS A 72 -5.99 16.25 9.89
CA LYS A 72 -7.38 16.73 9.68
C LYS A 72 -8.42 15.92 10.44
N SER A 73 -8.16 14.65 10.72
CA SER A 73 -9.09 13.72 11.35
C SER A 73 -8.34 12.87 12.38
N PRO A 74 -8.03 13.40 13.58
CA PRO A 74 -7.16 12.73 14.56
C PRO A 74 -7.71 11.39 15.09
N GLU A 75 -9.03 11.21 15.09
CA GLU A 75 -9.69 10.00 15.61
C GLU A 75 -9.92 8.91 14.56
N ILE A 76 -9.61 9.18 13.28
CA ILE A 76 -9.85 8.22 12.19
C ILE A 76 -8.91 7.02 12.30
N LYS A 77 -9.43 5.84 11.96
CA LYS A 77 -8.63 4.63 11.78
C LYS A 77 -8.18 4.46 10.33
N ILE A 78 -6.90 4.19 10.14
CA ILE A 78 -6.27 4.10 8.82
C ILE A 78 -5.74 2.68 8.59
N GLU A 79 -6.26 2.00 7.58
CA GLU A 79 -5.68 0.77 7.05
C GLU A 79 -4.92 1.07 5.76
N THR A 80 -3.70 0.57 5.63
CA THR A 80 -2.97 0.62 4.36
C THR A 80 -2.97 -0.74 3.70
N LEU A 81 -3.41 -0.82 2.45
CA LEU A 81 -3.18 -1.96 1.56
C LEU A 81 -2.03 -1.61 0.61
N VAL A 82 -0.82 -2.03 0.99
CA VAL A 82 0.42 -1.65 0.32
C VAL A 82 0.83 -2.63 -0.80
N PRO A 83 1.58 -2.16 -1.81
CA PRO A 83 2.29 -3.05 -2.73
C PRO A 83 3.39 -3.84 -2.01
N ASP A 84 4.07 -4.72 -2.74
CA ASP A 84 5.15 -5.53 -2.16
C ASP A 84 6.50 -4.80 -2.04
N PHE A 85 6.60 -3.58 -2.60
CA PHE A 85 7.84 -2.80 -2.70
C PHE A 85 9.02 -3.59 -3.28
N ARG A 86 8.82 -4.36 -4.35
CA ARG A 86 9.82 -5.19 -5.03
C ARG A 86 11.20 -4.55 -5.11
N GLY A 87 12.18 -5.20 -4.49
CA GLY A 87 13.58 -4.76 -4.46
C GLY A 87 13.85 -3.52 -3.59
N ARG A 88 12.85 -3.05 -2.84
CA ARG A 88 12.87 -1.78 -2.08
C ARG A 88 12.25 -1.92 -0.68
N MET A 89 12.02 -3.16 -0.20
CA MET A 89 11.33 -3.45 1.06
C MET A 89 11.98 -2.73 2.26
N ASP A 90 13.30 -2.75 2.39
CA ASP A 90 14.00 -2.10 3.51
C ASP A 90 13.66 -0.62 3.59
N ARG A 91 13.85 0.10 2.47
CA ARG A 91 13.55 1.52 2.38
C ARG A 91 12.08 1.83 2.63
N ALA A 92 11.18 0.98 2.12
CA ALA A 92 9.75 1.15 2.33
C ALA A 92 9.35 0.96 3.79
N LEU A 93 9.88 -0.07 4.45
CA LEU A 93 9.64 -0.33 5.86
C LEU A 93 10.24 0.75 6.76
N ASP A 94 11.45 1.24 6.47
CA ASP A 94 12.06 2.35 7.23
C ASP A 94 11.13 3.58 7.27
N ILE A 95 10.51 3.90 6.14
CA ILE A 95 9.56 5.00 6.01
C ILE A 95 8.25 4.70 6.75
N LEU A 96 7.65 3.53 6.50
CA LEU A 96 6.35 3.17 7.06
C LEU A 96 6.39 2.93 8.57
N ASN A 97 7.53 2.49 9.11
CA ASN A 97 7.73 2.35 10.54
C ASN A 97 7.76 3.70 11.27
N ALA A 98 8.21 4.77 10.59
CA ALA A 98 8.17 6.12 11.12
C ALA A 98 6.75 6.72 11.11
N THR A 99 5.84 6.18 10.29
CA THR A 99 4.46 6.67 10.18
C THR A 99 3.48 5.50 10.03
N PRO A 100 3.35 4.66 11.06
CA PRO A 100 2.63 3.40 10.93
C PRO A 100 1.10 3.60 10.87
N PRO A 101 0.38 2.77 10.10
CA PRO A 101 -1.09 2.76 10.04
C PRO A 101 -1.70 2.12 11.30
N ASP A 102 -3.03 2.10 11.40
CA ASP A 102 -3.74 1.31 12.42
C ASP A 102 -3.87 -0.17 12.02
N VAL A 103 -3.84 -0.48 10.72
CA VAL A 103 -3.78 -1.85 10.18
C VAL A 103 -2.86 -1.86 8.96
N PHE A 104 -1.88 -2.78 8.96
CA PHE A 104 -0.96 -2.96 7.84
C PHE A 104 -1.37 -4.17 7.00
N ASN A 105 -1.87 -3.92 5.81
CA ASN A 105 -2.39 -4.93 4.90
C ASN A 105 -1.50 -5.09 3.68
N HIS A 106 -1.17 -6.33 3.34
CA HIS A 106 -0.62 -6.71 2.04
C HIS A 106 -1.25 -8.03 1.61
N ASN A 107 -1.98 -8.03 0.50
CA ASN A 107 -2.60 -9.25 0.01
C ASN A 107 -1.58 -10.19 -0.62
N LEU A 108 -1.69 -11.48 -0.32
CA LEU A 108 -1.03 -12.55 -1.06
C LEU A 108 -1.79 -12.87 -2.35
N GLU A 109 -3.11 -12.70 -2.35
CA GLU A 109 -4.03 -12.93 -3.47
C GLU A 109 -4.23 -14.40 -3.85
N ASN A 110 -3.20 -15.24 -3.78
CA ASN A 110 -3.36 -16.66 -4.08
C ASN A 110 -2.26 -17.55 -3.47
N VAL A 111 -2.42 -18.86 -3.62
CA VAL A 111 -1.49 -19.88 -3.11
C VAL A 111 -0.19 -19.94 -3.94
N PRO A 112 0.93 -20.43 -3.36
CA PRO A 112 2.23 -20.47 -4.04
C PRO A 112 2.22 -21.17 -5.41
N ARG A 113 1.43 -22.25 -5.54
CA ARG A 113 1.37 -23.08 -6.75
C ARG A 113 0.99 -22.31 -8.02
N ILE A 114 0.15 -21.27 -7.91
CA ILE A 114 -0.28 -20.48 -9.07
C ILE A 114 0.20 -19.03 -9.03
N TYR A 115 1.01 -18.66 -8.03
CA TYR A 115 1.36 -17.26 -7.74
C TYR A 115 1.96 -16.54 -8.95
N ARG A 116 2.90 -17.16 -9.67
CA ARG A 116 3.52 -16.56 -10.87
C ARG A 116 2.52 -16.33 -12.01
N GLN A 117 1.44 -17.10 -12.08
CA GLN A 117 0.42 -16.94 -13.11
C GLN A 117 -0.50 -15.75 -12.77
N VAL A 118 -0.87 -15.59 -11.50
CA VAL A 118 -1.77 -14.53 -11.05
C VAL A 118 -1.05 -13.20 -10.76
N ARG A 119 0.22 -13.26 -10.35
CA ARG A 119 1.06 -12.11 -9.97
C ARG A 119 2.47 -12.26 -10.54
N PRO A 120 2.65 -12.16 -11.87
CA PRO A 120 3.94 -12.38 -12.52
C PRO A 120 5.04 -11.40 -12.05
N GLY A 121 4.65 -10.24 -11.52
CA GLY A 121 5.57 -9.23 -11.00
C GLY A 121 5.89 -9.34 -9.50
N ALA A 122 5.32 -10.30 -8.76
CA ALA A 122 5.50 -10.45 -7.32
C ALA A 122 6.06 -11.84 -6.96
N ASP A 123 6.61 -11.96 -5.76
CA ASP A 123 7.07 -13.23 -5.20
C ASP A 123 6.34 -13.55 -3.88
N TYR A 124 5.91 -14.80 -3.70
CA TYR A 124 5.09 -15.20 -2.55
C TYR A 124 5.85 -15.05 -1.23
N ASN A 125 7.11 -15.49 -1.19
CA ASN A 125 7.93 -15.42 0.02
C ASN A 125 8.33 -13.98 0.33
N TRP A 126 8.56 -13.17 -0.71
CA TRP A 126 8.77 -11.73 -0.55
C TRP A 126 7.56 -11.04 0.10
N SER A 127 6.36 -11.35 -0.37
CA SER A 127 5.11 -10.84 0.21
C SER A 127 4.89 -11.28 1.66
N LEU A 128 5.19 -12.56 1.99
CA LEU A 128 5.16 -13.03 3.37
C LEU A 128 6.17 -12.31 4.26
N LYS A 129 7.41 -12.15 3.77
CA LYS A 129 8.49 -11.48 4.50
C LYS A 129 8.17 -10.02 4.78
N LEU A 130 7.45 -9.34 3.88
CA LEU A 130 6.98 -7.97 4.13
C LEU A 130 6.07 -7.90 5.36
N LEU A 131 5.08 -8.79 5.43
CA LEU A 131 4.14 -8.85 6.56
C LEU A 131 4.84 -9.24 7.87
N GLU A 132 5.74 -10.23 7.80
CA GLU A 132 6.54 -10.69 8.94
C GLU A 132 7.38 -9.53 9.51
N ARG A 133 8.17 -8.86 8.68
CA ARG A 133 9.07 -7.79 9.13
C ARG A 133 8.35 -6.57 9.68
N PHE A 134 7.21 -6.20 9.09
CA PHE A 134 6.41 -5.13 9.66
C PHE A 134 5.86 -5.54 11.04
N LYS A 135 5.39 -6.79 11.19
CA LYS A 135 4.87 -7.30 12.46
C LYS A 135 5.93 -7.42 13.55
N GLU A 136 7.17 -7.76 13.19
CA GLU A 136 8.32 -7.76 14.10
C GLU A 136 8.62 -6.35 14.64
N ALA A 137 8.54 -5.33 13.79
CA ALA A 137 8.76 -3.94 14.18
C ALA A 137 7.58 -3.34 14.98
N HIS A 138 6.35 -3.78 14.69
CA HIS A 138 5.11 -3.29 15.31
C HIS A 138 4.21 -4.44 15.81
N PRO A 139 4.59 -5.12 16.91
CA PRO A 139 3.83 -6.26 17.44
C PRO A 139 2.37 -5.93 17.82
N GLU A 140 2.08 -4.67 18.14
CA GLU A 140 0.76 -4.16 18.50
C GLU A 140 -0.15 -3.88 17.30
N ILE A 141 0.41 -3.65 16.12
CA ILE A 141 -0.36 -3.30 14.92
C ILE A 141 -0.83 -4.57 14.21
N PRO A 142 -2.12 -4.75 13.94
CA PRO A 142 -2.61 -5.88 13.17
C PRO A 142 -2.02 -5.89 11.75
N THR A 143 -1.43 -7.01 11.35
CA THR A 143 -1.12 -7.29 9.96
C THR A 143 -2.26 -8.09 9.32
N LYS A 144 -2.57 -7.78 8.07
CA LYS A 144 -3.71 -8.37 7.34
C LYS A 144 -3.27 -8.82 5.95
N SER A 145 -3.95 -9.85 5.44
CA SER A 145 -3.79 -10.30 4.06
C SER A 145 -5.11 -10.89 3.55
N GLY A 146 -5.27 -10.89 2.22
CA GLY A 146 -6.39 -11.50 1.51
C GLY A 146 -5.93 -12.57 0.51
N LEU A 147 -6.82 -13.52 0.27
CA LEU A 147 -6.72 -14.52 -0.79
C LEU A 147 -7.99 -14.47 -1.63
N MET A 148 -7.84 -14.49 -2.95
CA MET A 148 -8.95 -14.68 -3.88
C MET A 148 -9.05 -16.17 -4.22
N VAL A 149 -10.18 -16.78 -3.87
CA VAL A 149 -10.50 -18.15 -4.24
C VAL A 149 -11.37 -18.15 -5.50
N ALA A 150 -11.09 -19.08 -6.41
CA ALA A 150 -11.89 -19.29 -7.61
C ALA A 150 -13.14 -20.13 -7.30
#